data_AF-A0A7V9KPD4-F1
#
_entry.id   AF-A0A7V9KPD4-F1
#
_cell.length_a   1.000
_cell.length_b   1.000
_cell.length_c   1.000
_cell.angle_alpha   90.00
_cell.angle_beta   90.00
_cell.angle_gamma   90.00
#
_symmetry.space_group_name_H-M   'P 1'
#
loop_
_entity.id
_entity.type
_entity.pdbx_description
1 polymer ?
#
loop_
_entity_poly.entity_id
_entity_poly.type
_entity_poly.pdbx_seq_one_letter_code
_entity_poly.pdbx_strand_id
1 'polypeptide(L)' 'MGYELMEGFGRGDDPIWPPEKSLLILEIGQDDATALAKDFGQRAIVIGCVQKRPELLMLA' A
#
# COMPACT_ATOMS: atom_id res chain seq x y z
N MET A 1 -12.26 12.00 -1.83
CA MET A 1 -12.98 10.73 -2.03
C MET A 1 -13.02 10.00 -0.70
N GLY A 2 -14.16 9.41 -0.34
CA GLY A 2 -14.36 8.73 0.95
C GLY A 2 -14.10 7.23 0.81
N TYR A 3 -12.82 6.83 0.79
CA TYR A 3 -12.44 5.43 0.85
C TYR A 3 -12.49 4.92 2.29
N GLU A 4 -12.76 3.63 2.46
CA GLU A 4 -12.56 2.96 3.74
C GLU A 4 -11.07 2.67 3.93
N LEU A 5 -10.56 3.05 5.12
CA LEU A 5 -9.14 3.02 5.45
C LEU A 5 -8.93 2.22 6.73
N MET A 6 -7.91 1.38 6.74
CA MET A 6 -7.40 0.73 7.95
C MET A 6 -5.93 1.11 8.13
N GLU A 7 -5.62 1.69 9.28
CA GLU A 7 -4.24 2.03 9.64
C GLU A 7 -3.47 0.80 10.10
N GLY A 8 -2.17 0.78 9.81
CA GLY A 8 -1.28 -0.30 10.21
C GLY A 8 0.18 0.08 10.19
N PHE A 9 1.02 -0.94 10.39
CA PHE A 9 2.46 -0.82 10.23
C PHE A 9 3.00 -1.99 9.40
N GLY A 10 3.76 -1.69 8.35
CA GLY A 10 4.59 -2.66 7.66
C GLY A 10 5.77 -3.05 8.54
N ARG A 11 5.96 -4.35 8.77
CA ARG A 11 7.09 -4.89 9.53
C ARG A 11 7.87 -5.85 8.65
N GLY A 12 9.16 -5.60 8.50
CA GLY A 12 10.09 -6.57 7.94
C GLY A 12 10.56 -7.56 9.00
N ASP A 13 11.22 -8.63 8.55
CA ASP A 13 11.83 -9.64 9.45
C ASP A 13 13.13 -9.13 10.10
N ASP A 14 13.78 -8.14 9.48
CA ASP A 14 14.99 -7.53 10.01
C ASP A 14 14.62 -6.51 11.10
N PRO A 15 14.99 -6.78 12.38
CA PRO A 15 14.60 -5.96 13.53
C PRO A 15 15.27 -4.58 13.56
N ILE A 16 16.27 -4.32 12.70
CA ILE A 16 16.91 -3.00 12.60
C ILE A 16 15.95 -1.99 11.95
N TRP A 17 15.06 -2.44 11.07
CA TRP A 17 14.11 -1.56 10.40
C TRP A 17 12.91 -1.29 11.32
N PRO A 18 12.66 -0.03 11.70
CA PRO A 18 11.48 0.29 12.46
C PRO A 18 10.22 -0.01 11.63
N PRO A 19 9.11 -0.42 12.26
CA PRO A 19 7.85 -0.57 11.55
C PRO A 19 7.44 0.74 10.85
N GLU A 20 7.10 0.65 9.56
CA GLU A 20 6.69 1.81 8.75
C GLU A 20 5.17 1.95 8.79
N LYS A 21 4.65 3.18 8.93
CA LYS A 21 3.20 3.42 8.88
C LYS A 21 2.64 3.03 7.52
N SER A 22 1.52 2.33 7.51
CA SER A 22 0.83 1.89 6.29
C SER A 22 -0.68 2.09 6.38
N LEU A 23 -1.32 2.14 5.21
CA LEU A 23 -2.77 2.17 5.06
C LEU A 23 -3.19 1.01 4.16
N LEU A 24 -4.19 0.23 4.58
CA LEU A 24 -4.97 -0.60 3.68
C LEU A 24 -6.20 0.21 3.26
N ILE A 25 -6.33 0.43 1.95
CA ILE A 25 -7.43 1.20 1.37
C ILE A 25 -8.30 0.23 0.59
N LEU A 26 -9.57 0.12 0.96
CA LEU A 26 -10.51 -0.78 0.28
C LEU A 26 -11.15 -0.08 -0.93
N GLU A 27 -11.49 -0.90 -1.93
CA GLU A 27 -12.21 -0.48 -3.14
C GLU A 27 -11.52 0.65 -3.95
N ILE A 28 -10.23 0.91 -3.70
CA ILE A 28 -9.43 1.84 -4.49
C ILE A 28 -9.00 1.18 -5.82
N GLY A 29 -9.12 1.94 -6.91
CA GLY A 29 -8.57 1.53 -8.20
C GLY A 29 -7.04 1.62 -8.22
N GLN A 30 -6.38 0.81 -9.06
CA GLN A 30 -4.92 0.81 -9.18
C GLN A 30 -4.37 2.19 -9.60
N ASP A 31 -5.05 2.91 -10.49
CA ASP A 31 -4.62 4.23 -10.96
C ASP A 31 -4.66 5.27 -9.83
N ASP A 32 -5.76 5.30 -9.06
CA ASP A 32 -5.92 6.18 -7.90
C ASP A 32 -4.91 5.84 -6.81
N ALA A 33 -4.71 4.54 -6.52
CA ALA A 33 -3.72 4.08 -5.57
C ALA A 33 -2.29 4.47 -6.00
N THR A 34 -1.99 4.40 -7.30
CA THR A 34 -0.69 4.81 -7.86
C THR A 34 -0.47 6.31 -7.74
N ALA A 35 -1.49 7.12 -8.05
CA ALA A 35 -1.42 8.57 -7.89
C ALA A 35 -1.19 8.96 -6.42
N LEU A 36 -1.99 8.40 -5.51
CA LEU A 36 -1.84 8.63 -4.08
C LEU A 36 -0.45 8.21 -3.59
N ALA A 37 0.04 7.05 -4.00
CA ALA A 37 1.35 6.57 -3.59
C ALA A 37 2.49 7.50 -4.05
N LYS A 38 2.38 8.07 -5.25
CA LYS A 38 3.33 9.09 -5.75
C LYS A 38 3.28 10.37 -4.93
N ASP A 39 2.10 10.84 -4.56
CA ASP A 39 1.93 12.04 -3.71
C ASP A 39 2.61 11.87 -2.34
N PHE A 40 2.69 10.63 -1.84
CA PHE A 40 3.35 10.28 -0.58
C PHE A 40 4.79 9.78 -0.75
N GLY A 41 5.36 9.83 -1.96
CA GLY A 41 6.74 9.44 -2.23
C GLY A 41 7.05 7.95 -2.05
N GLN A 42 6.03 7.10 -2.17
CA GLN A 42 6.18 5.65 -2.08
C GLN A 42 6.94 5.09 -3.29
N ARG A 43 7.79 4.09 -3.04
CA ARG A 43 8.56 3.41 -4.11
C ARG A 43 7.83 2.20 -4.71
N ALA A 44 6.84 1.69 -3.99
CA ALA A 44 6.04 0.55 -4.40
C ALA A 44 4.70 0.55 -3.66
N ILE A 45 3.71 -0.13 -4.22
CA ILE A 45 2.45 -0.46 -3.53
C ILE A 45 2.14 -1.95 -3.66
N VAL A 46 1.46 -2.49 -2.66
CA VAL A 46 0.86 -3.83 -2.75
C VAL A 46 -0.59 -3.66 -3.13
N ILE A 47 -0.99 -4.26 -4.26
CA ILE A 47 -2.37 -4.28 -4.73
C ILE A 47 -2.88 -5.72 -4.71
N GLY A 48 -4.18 -5.90 -4.48
CA GLY A 48 -4.78 -7.23 -4.46
C GLY A 48 -6.29 -7.18 -4.59
N CYS A 49 -6.85 -8.29 -5.05
CA CYS A 49 -8.29 -8.51 -5.03
C CYS A 49 -8.58 -9.74 -4.18
N VAL A 50 -9.79 -9.80 -3.62
CA VAL A 50 -10.28 -10.98 -2.90
C VAL A 50 -10.10 -12.22 -3.79
N GLN A 51 -9.59 -13.30 -3.20
CA GLN A 51 -9.26 -14.58 -3.85
C GLN A 51 -8.17 -14.53 -4.93
N LYS A 52 -7.48 -13.39 -5.12
CA LYS A 52 -6.28 -13.30 -5.95
C LYS A 52 -5.05 -13.18 -5.07
N ARG A 53 -3.91 -13.62 -5.62
CA ARG A 53 -2.62 -13.36 -4.99
C ARG A 53 -2.33 -11.85 -5.05
N PRO A 54 -1.90 -11.22 -3.96
CA PRO A 54 -1.48 -9.83 -4.00
C PRO A 54 -0.19 -9.69 -4.81
N GLU A 55 -0.03 -8.52 -5.44
CA GLU A 55 1.09 -8.19 -6.31
C GLU A 55 1.78 -6.93 -5.79
N LEU A 56 3.11 -6.93 -5.84
CA LEU A 56 3.92 -5.75 -5.55
C LEU A 56 4.15 -4.98 -6.86
N LEU A 57 3.60 -3.78 -6.96
CA LEU A 57 3.81 -2.88 -8.08
C LEU A 57 4.91 -1.88 -7.72
N MET A 58 6.01 -1.90 -8.47
CA MET A 58 7.07 -0.90 -8.36
C MET A 58 6.63 0.40 -9.02
N LEU A 59 6.84 1.52 -8.33
CA LEU A 59 6.52 2.86 -8.83
C LEU A 59 7.80 3.50 -9.37
N ALA A 60 7.79 3.80 -10.68
CA ALA A 60 8.88 4.49 -11.38
C ALA A 60 8.84 6.00 -11.15
#